data_AF-A0A9P6M5A0-F1
#
_entry.id   AF-A0A9P6M5A0-F1
#
_cell.length_a   1.000
_cell.length_b   1.000
_cell.length_c   1.000
_cell.angle_alpha   90.00
_cell.angle_beta   90.00
_cell.angle_gamma   90.00
#
_symmetry.space_group_name_H-M   'P 1'
#
loop_
_entity.id
_entity.type
_entity.pdbx_description
1 polymer ?
#
loop_
_entity_poly.entity_id
_entity_poly.type
_entity_poly.pdbx_seq_one_letter_code
_entity_poly.pdbx_strand_id
1 'polypeptide(L)'
;MVNFIASSFTIVVLSLAVVKAQAPIVIANFPTINEVPPTNTPQVQAWLKEIDLTGAPAIPPRVGAPPPCASPPLADECIWTCDGCAADDITVCGRPNTWGLTFDDGPSTATPTLLDYLKTNKVSASFFLIGSNVIQYPDIVKREVAEGHHLASHTWSHHALTTLTNEQIVAEMKWTEKAVMDATGLRLKYMRPPYGDINNRVRFVLRKLGYIPVDWTGDQFDTNDWRQPGMPEATVISTFTKSLDTYVNGTKAKGFYCLEHDVNQADVTVAQKLIPLGIARKINIASVAGCEKDAQPYQLGGTAPMPSLPGTKPTGGAGSPSGANPSGPTIINGGKTSGSAGQTAAAAGFVTAAVAAVAGAIFA
;
A
#
# COMPACT_ATOMS: atom_id res chain seq x y z
N MET A 1 0.07 14.69 -35.74
CA MET A 1 0.75 15.42 -34.65
C MET A 1 0.13 14.96 -33.35
N VAL A 2 0.91 14.41 -32.41
CA VAL A 2 0.44 14.18 -31.05
C VAL A 2 0.56 15.51 -30.34
N ASN A 3 -0.56 16.11 -29.94
CA ASN A 3 -0.50 17.24 -29.03
C ASN A 3 -0.05 16.69 -27.68
N PHE A 4 1.25 16.83 -27.42
CA PHE A 4 1.69 17.15 -26.07
C PHE A 4 0.97 18.44 -25.72
N ILE A 5 -0.20 18.30 -25.10
CA ILE A 5 -0.76 19.38 -24.30
C ILE A 5 0.29 19.53 -23.20
N ALA A 6 1.17 20.52 -23.38
CA ALA A 6 1.91 21.13 -22.30
C ALA A 6 0.84 21.76 -21.41
N SER A 7 0.18 20.91 -20.62
CA SER A 7 -0.69 21.30 -19.53
C SER A 7 0.14 22.29 -18.76
N SER A 8 -0.29 23.56 -18.76
CA SER A 8 0.51 24.61 -18.17
C SER A 8 0.87 24.15 -16.78
N PHE A 9 2.17 23.86 -16.59
CA PHE A 9 2.70 23.53 -15.29
C PHE A 9 2.58 24.85 -14.52
N THR A 10 1.40 25.04 -13.93
CA THR A 10 1.35 25.48 -12.55
C THR A 10 2.27 24.50 -11.87
N ILE A 11 3.54 24.92 -11.72
CA ILE A 11 4.44 24.31 -10.79
C ILE A 11 3.69 24.46 -9.49
N VAL A 12 2.98 23.40 -9.11
CA VAL A 12 2.57 23.20 -7.74
C VAL A 12 3.91 23.04 -7.06
N VAL A 13 4.45 24.20 -6.67
CA VAL A 13 5.29 24.31 -5.51
C VAL A 13 4.36 23.82 -4.40
N LEU A 14 4.29 22.49 -4.24
CA LEU A 14 4.51 21.90 -2.94
C LEU A 14 5.68 22.71 -2.46
N SER A 15 5.38 23.68 -1.57
CA SER A 15 6.40 24.26 -0.75
C SER A 15 7.13 23.05 -0.23
N LEU A 16 8.38 22.88 -0.65
CA LEU A 16 9.33 21.98 -0.03
C LEU A 16 9.44 22.52 1.39
N ALA A 17 8.46 22.14 2.22
CA ALA A 17 8.65 21.86 3.61
C ALA A 17 9.82 20.91 3.54
N VAL A 18 11.01 21.49 3.71
CA VAL A 18 12.29 20.81 3.70
C VAL A 18 12.03 19.54 4.47
N VAL A 19 12.14 18.39 3.80
CA VAL A 19 11.99 17.09 4.46
C VAL A 19 13.04 17.14 5.56
N LYS A 20 12.60 17.50 6.77
CA LYS A 20 13.51 17.73 7.89
C LYS A 20 14.24 16.42 8.02
N ALA A 21 15.55 16.47 8.22
CA ALA A 21 16.35 15.27 8.39
C ALA A 21 15.74 14.49 9.57
N GLN A 22 14.90 13.50 9.25
CA GLN A 22 14.14 12.83 10.27
C GLN A 22 15.07 11.86 10.98
N ALA A 23 14.84 11.68 12.28
CA ALA A 23 15.52 10.64 13.03
C ALA A 23 15.36 9.29 12.31
N PRO A 24 16.41 8.44 12.26
CA PRO A 24 16.30 7.12 11.66
C PRO A 24 15.19 6.33 12.36
N ILE A 25 14.42 5.58 11.58
CA ILE A 25 13.36 4.72 12.11
C ILE A 25 13.98 3.64 12.98
N VAL A 26 13.56 3.59 14.24
CA VAL A 26 13.93 2.52 15.18
C VAL A 26 12.81 1.48 15.15
N ILE A 27 13.03 0.38 14.42
CA ILE A 27 12.04 -0.69 14.19
C ILE A 27 11.41 -1.19 15.50
N ALA A 28 12.18 -1.29 16.58
CA ALA A 28 11.70 -1.73 17.89
C ALA A 28 10.63 -0.81 18.56
N ASN A 29 10.37 0.37 18.00
CA ASN A 29 9.31 1.28 18.45
C ASN A 29 7.96 1.05 17.74
N PHE A 30 7.86 0.02 16.91
CA PHE A 30 6.69 -0.32 16.10
C PHE A 30 6.17 -1.73 16.44
N PRO A 31 4.94 -2.09 16.05
CA PRO A 31 4.43 -3.46 16.17
C PRO A 31 5.28 -4.46 15.38
N THR A 32 5.04 -5.75 15.59
CA THR A 32 5.63 -6.79 14.76
C THR A 32 5.33 -6.55 13.28
N ILE A 33 6.31 -6.81 12.43
CA ILE A 33 6.16 -6.79 10.97
C ILE A 33 5.13 -7.85 10.56
N ASN A 34 4.16 -7.46 9.74
CA ASN A 34 3.13 -8.32 9.14
C ASN A 34 2.13 -8.99 10.13
N GLU A 35 2.06 -8.51 11.37
CA GLU A 35 1.03 -8.92 12.35
C GLU A 35 0.06 -7.78 12.67
N VAL A 36 -1.21 -8.11 12.97
CA VAL A 36 -2.21 -7.12 13.38
C VAL A 36 -1.75 -6.40 14.66
N PRO A 37 -1.64 -5.06 14.69
CA PRO A 37 -1.11 -4.36 15.86
C PRO A 37 -1.93 -4.57 17.14
N PRO A 38 -1.28 -4.75 18.31
CA PRO A 38 -1.97 -4.92 19.58
C PRO A 38 -2.72 -3.67 20.05
N THR A 39 -4.03 -3.81 20.26
CA THR A 39 -4.95 -2.71 20.61
C THR A 39 -4.83 -2.24 22.08
N ASN A 40 -4.23 -3.06 22.95
CA ASN A 40 -4.07 -2.78 24.38
C ASN A 40 -2.83 -1.95 24.73
N THR A 41 -1.99 -1.58 23.76
CA THR A 41 -0.81 -0.75 24.01
C THR A 41 -1.20 0.66 24.46
N PRO A 42 -0.41 1.33 25.33
CA PRO A 42 -0.72 2.69 25.77
C PRO A 42 -0.86 3.70 24.62
N GLN A 43 -0.17 3.48 23.50
CA GLN A 43 -0.24 4.31 22.30
C GLN A 43 -1.55 4.13 21.53
N VAL A 44 -1.99 2.88 21.28
CA VAL A 44 -3.29 2.64 20.63
C VAL A 44 -4.44 3.06 21.56
N GLN A 45 -4.33 2.83 22.86
CA GLN A 45 -5.28 3.31 23.87
C GLN A 45 -5.32 4.84 24.00
N ALA A 46 -4.29 5.57 23.56
CA ALA A 46 -4.36 7.03 23.43
C ALA A 46 -5.16 7.42 22.18
N TRP A 47 -4.85 6.85 21.01
CA TRP A 47 -5.57 7.12 19.77
C TRP A 47 -7.07 6.79 19.86
N LEU A 48 -7.43 5.66 20.50
CA LEU A 48 -8.83 5.26 20.68
C LEU A 48 -9.65 6.25 21.54
N LYS A 49 -9.01 7.09 22.37
CA LYS A 49 -9.69 8.15 23.12
C LYS A 49 -9.94 9.41 22.29
N GLU A 50 -9.22 9.58 21.18
CA GLU A 50 -9.35 10.71 20.26
C GLU A 50 -10.40 10.45 19.17
N ILE A 51 -10.81 9.19 18.99
CA ILE A 51 -11.68 8.74 17.89
C ILE A 51 -13.05 8.33 18.45
N ASP A 52 -14.07 9.11 18.13
CA ASP A 52 -15.46 8.75 18.44
C ASP A 52 -15.94 7.61 17.52
N LEU A 53 -15.88 6.38 18.01
CA LEU A 53 -16.43 5.19 17.35
C LEU A 53 -17.91 4.93 17.68
N THR A 54 -18.59 5.82 18.44
CA THR A 54 -20.01 5.63 18.75
C THR A 54 -20.87 5.76 17.49
N GLY A 55 -21.89 4.91 17.37
CA GLY A 55 -22.73 4.85 16.16
C GLY A 55 -22.15 4.07 14.98
N ALA A 56 -21.03 3.34 15.16
CA ALA A 56 -20.56 2.39 14.14
C ALA A 56 -21.65 1.35 13.78
N PRO A 57 -21.84 1.01 12.50
CA PRO A 57 -22.78 -0.04 12.09
C PRO A 57 -22.54 -1.36 12.82
N ALA A 58 -23.62 -1.98 13.31
CA ALA A 58 -23.60 -3.21 14.11
C ALA A 58 -23.35 -4.49 13.28
N ILE A 59 -22.38 -4.43 12.36
CA ILE A 59 -21.96 -5.53 11.50
C ILE A 59 -20.83 -6.29 12.20
N PRO A 60 -20.99 -7.58 12.56
CA PRO A 60 -19.94 -8.33 13.24
C PRO A 60 -18.70 -8.50 12.34
N PRO A 61 -17.50 -8.71 12.91
CA PRO A 61 -16.34 -9.09 12.13
C PRO A 61 -16.55 -10.42 11.38
N ARG A 62 -16.09 -10.49 10.14
CA ARG A 62 -16.19 -11.67 9.25
C ARG A 62 -15.08 -12.70 9.56
N VAL A 63 -15.18 -13.90 8.98
CA VAL A 63 -14.22 -15.01 9.18
C VAL A 63 -13.66 -15.48 7.84
N GLY A 64 -12.34 -15.66 7.78
CA GLY A 64 -11.58 -16.02 6.56
C GLY A 64 -10.60 -14.92 6.15
N ALA A 65 -9.69 -15.20 5.22
CA ALA A 65 -8.71 -14.23 4.74
C ALA A 65 -8.40 -14.45 3.24
N PRO A 66 -9.06 -13.71 2.32
CA PRO A 66 -10.24 -12.87 2.56
C PRO A 66 -11.49 -13.69 2.92
N PRO A 67 -12.51 -13.12 3.58
CA PRO A 67 -13.75 -13.83 3.88
C PRO A 67 -14.60 -14.10 2.63
N PRO A 68 -15.22 -15.28 2.49
CA PRO A 68 -16.09 -15.59 1.36
C PRO A 68 -17.33 -14.70 1.34
N CYS A 69 -17.84 -14.36 0.15
CA CYS A 69 -19.07 -13.60 0.01
C CYS A 69 -20.28 -14.36 0.58
N ALA A 70 -21.12 -13.67 1.36
CA ALA A 70 -22.31 -14.27 1.94
C ALA A 70 -23.38 -14.50 0.86
N SER A 71 -24.11 -15.62 0.96
CA SER A 71 -25.20 -15.97 0.05
C SER A 71 -26.42 -16.45 0.85
N PRO A 72 -27.51 -15.66 0.93
CA PRO A 72 -27.64 -14.29 0.40
C PRO A 72 -26.69 -13.28 1.10
N PRO A 73 -26.41 -12.12 0.47
CA PRO A 73 -25.67 -11.03 1.13
C PRO A 73 -26.32 -10.61 2.44
N LEU A 74 -25.51 -10.19 3.41
CA LEU A 74 -26.02 -9.68 4.69
C LEU A 74 -26.60 -8.27 4.48
N ALA A 75 -27.72 -7.99 5.16
CA ALA A 75 -28.35 -6.66 5.10
C ALA A 75 -27.38 -5.58 5.61
N ASP A 76 -27.41 -4.42 4.95
CA ASP A 76 -26.60 -3.23 5.23
C ASP A 76 -25.07 -3.43 5.19
N GLU A 77 -24.57 -4.58 4.72
CA GLU A 77 -23.12 -4.85 4.67
C GLU A 77 -22.43 -4.03 3.56
N CYS A 78 -22.95 -4.06 2.32
CA CYS A 78 -22.45 -3.32 1.15
C CYS A 78 -20.96 -3.64 0.89
N ILE A 79 -20.66 -4.81 0.33
CA ILE A 79 -19.27 -5.24 0.09
C ILE A 79 -18.89 -5.11 -1.37
N TRP A 80 -17.95 -4.21 -1.65
CA TRP A 80 -17.54 -3.88 -3.01
C TRP A 80 -17.16 -5.11 -3.86
N THR A 81 -16.37 -6.05 -3.30
CA THR A 81 -15.97 -7.30 -3.97
C THR A 81 -17.04 -8.39 -4.07
N CYS A 82 -18.17 -8.27 -3.36
CA CYS A 82 -19.22 -9.31 -3.35
C CYS A 82 -20.50 -8.91 -4.06
N ASP A 83 -20.91 -7.64 -3.95
CA ASP A 83 -22.17 -7.12 -4.50
C ASP A 83 -21.96 -5.85 -5.36
N GLY A 84 -20.72 -5.39 -5.53
CA GLY A 84 -20.39 -4.17 -6.26
C GLY A 84 -20.69 -2.88 -5.51
N CYS A 85 -21.15 -2.96 -4.25
CA CYS A 85 -21.57 -1.79 -3.48
C CYS A 85 -20.35 -1.01 -2.96
N ALA A 86 -20.03 0.07 -3.67
CA ALA A 86 -18.96 1.00 -3.35
C ALA A 86 -19.37 2.14 -2.39
N ALA A 87 -20.67 2.32 -2.10
CA ALA A 87 -21.18 3.49 -1.37
C ALA A 87 -20.64 4.84 -1.89
N ASP A 88 -19.70 5.47 -1.17
CA ASP A 88 -18.99 6.71 -1.53
C ASP A 88 -17.46 6.51 -1.74
N ASP A 89 -17.03 5.26 -1.95
CA ASP A 89 -15.64 4.89 -2.28
C ASP A 89 -15.26 5.27 -3.72
N ILE A 90 -13.96 5.47 -3.95
CA ILE A 90 -13.43 5.85 -5.25
C ILE A 90 -13.07 4.59 -6.04
N THR A 91 -13.95 4.20 -6.97
CA THR A 91 -13.77 3.02 -7.84
C THR A 91 -13.45 3.38 -9.30
N VAL A 92 -13.58 4.65 -9.69
CA VAL A 92 -13.42 5.12 -11.07
C VAL A 92 -12.71 6.46 -11.10
N CYS A 93 -11.62 6.58 -11.87
CA CYS A 93 -10.86 7.81 -12.02
C CYS A 93 -11.72 8.95 -12.58
N GLY A 94 -11.81 10.06 -11.85
CA GLY A 94 -12.69 11.19 -12.19
C GLY A 94 -12.39 11.90 -13.51
N ARG A 95 -11.16 11.77 -14.05
CA ARG A 95 -10.72 12.38 -15.32
C ARG A 95 -11.03 11.49 -16.54
N PRO A 96 -11.67 12.03 -17.60
CA PRO A 96 -11.84 11.33 -18.88
C PRO A 96 -10.52 10.80 -19.46
N ASN A 97 -10.57 9.69 -20.20
CA ASN A 97 -9.43 9.12 -20.93
C ASN A 97 -8.13 9.01 -20.08
N THR A 98 -8.25 8.63 -18.80
CA THR A 98 -7.13 8.60 -17.85
C THR A 98 -7.04 7.26 -17.12
N TRP A 99 -5.84 6.69 -17.06
CA TRP A 99 -5.46 5.56 -16.23
C TRP A 99 -4.88 6.11 -14.92
N GLY A 100 -5.57 5.86 -13.81
CA GLY A 100 -5.02 6.00 -12.48
C GLY A 100 -4.10 4.81 -12.21
N LEU A 101 -2.80 5.02 -12.35
CA LEU A 101 -1.77 4.01 -12.15
C LEU A 101 -1.48 3.86 -10.65
N THR A 102 -1.61 2.63 -10.14
CA THR A 102 -1.50 2.34 -8.70
C THR A 102 -0.76 1.04 -8.46
N PHE A 103 0.14 1.04 -7.49
CA PHE A 103 0.89 -0.13 -7.03
C PHE A 103 0.63 -0.38 -5.56
N ASP A 104 0.27 -1.62 -5.22
CA ASP A 104 -0.04 -2.06 -3.87
C ASP A 104 1.09 -2.89 -3.26
N ASP A 105 0.98 -3.13 -1.95
CA ASP A 105 1.87 -3.94 -1.10
C ASP A 105 3.32 -3.46 -0.91
N GLY A 106 3.77 -2.46 -1.68
CA GLY A 106 5.06 -1.81 -1.50
C GLY A 106 5.24 -1.06 -0.15
N PRO A 107 6.44 -0.50 0.10
CA PRO A 107 7.65 -0.61 -0.72
C PRO A 107 8.32 -1.99 -0.60
N SER A 108 9.06 -2.39 -1.63
CA SER A 108 9.81 -3.65 -1.69
C SER A 108 11.25 -3.44 -2.16
N THR A 109 12.02 -4.53 -2.27
CA THR A 109 13.35 -4.48 -2.90
C THR A 109 13.30 -4.27 -4.43
N ALA A 110 12.13 -4.45 -5.07
CA ALA A 110 11.91 -4.25 -6.50
C ALA A 110 11.39 -2.83 -6.85
N THR A 111 10.73 -2.14 -5.91
CA THR A 111 10.25 -0.75 -6.08
C THR A 111 11.28 0.21 -6.69
N PRO A 112 12.59 0.19 -6.33
CA PRO A 112 13.57 1.09 -6.95
C PRO A 112 13.69 0.94 -8.47
N THR A 113 13.57 -0.30 -8.98
CA THR A 113 13.57 -0.61 -10.43
C THR A 113 12.33 -0.03 -11.12
N LEU A 114 11.18 -0.05 -10.44
CA LEU A 114 9.95 0.56 -10.94
C LEU A 114 10.06 2.08 -10.97
N LEU A 115 10.58 2.71 -9.91
CA LEU A 115 10.81 4.15 -9.83
C LEU A 115 11.75 4.65 -10.94
N ASP A 116 12.85 3.95 -11.22
CA ASP A 116 13.75 4.27 -12.35
C ASP A 116 13.04 4.25 -13.70
N TYR A 117 12.14 3.28 -13.91
CA TYR A 117 11.33 3.19 -15.12
C TYR A 117 10.28 4.31 -15.21
N LEU A 118 9.53 4.57 -14.12
CA LEU A 118 8.51 5.62 -14.06
C LEU A 118 9.12 7.01 -14.33
N LYS A 119 10.26 7.30 -13.69
CA LYS A 119 11.06 8.51 -13.91
C LYS A 119 11.54 8.66 -15.35
N THR A 120 12.04 7.59 -15.96
CA THR A 120 12.48 7.57 -17.36
C THR A 120 11.32 7.89 -18.32
N ASN A 121 10.12 7.37 -18.03
CA ASN A 121 8.91 7.58 -18.83
C ASN A 121 8.12 8.85 -18.44
N LYS A 122 8.55 9.58 -17.40
CA LYS A 122 7.88 10.77 -16.84
C LYS A 122 6.44 10.50 -16.39
N VAL A 123 6.22 9.34 -15.78
CA VAL A 123 4.92 8.88 -15.29
C VAL A 123 4.87 8.99 -13.76
N SER A 124 3.81 9.58 -13.22
CA SER A 124 3.53 9.56 -11.77
C SER A 124 2.44 8.53 -11.45
N ALA A 125 2.76 7.58 -10.58
CA ALA A 125 1.82 6.59 -10.02
C ALA A 125 1.35 6.98 -8.60
N SER A 126 0.51 6.12 -8.00
CA SER A 126 0.30 6.08 -6.55
C SER A 126 0.82 4.77 -5.98
N PHE A 127 1.42 4.83 -4.79
CA PHE A 127 1.84 3.65 -4.04
C PHE A 127 0.97 3.52 -2.80
N PHE A 128 0.32 2.37 -2.62
CA PHE A 128 -0.48 2.02 -1.46
C PHE A 128 0.38 1.20 -0.51
N LEU A 129 0.89 1.85 0.53
CA LEU A 129 1.99 1.33 1.34
C LEU A 129 1.52 0.49 2.52
N ILE A 130 2.09 -0.71 2.68
CA ILE A 130 1.98 -1.50 3.91
C ILE A 130 2.90 -0.88 4.98
N GLY A 131 2.35 -0.57 6.16
CA GLY A 131 3.09 0.12 7.22
C GLY A 131 4.32 -0.62 7.74
N SER A 132 4.27 -1.95 7.81
CA SER A 132 5.44 -2.78 8.17
C SER A 132 6.57 -2.72 7.13
N ASN A 133 6.24 -2.46 5.85
CA ASN A 133 7.22 -2.30 4.78
C ASN A 133 7.85 -0.90 4.79
N VAL A 134 7.07 0.14 5.14
CA VAL A 134 7.58 1.52 5.31
C VAL A 134 8.71 1.61 6.32
N ILE A 135 8.63 0.88 7.44
CA ILE A 135 9.68 0.90 8.47
C ILE A 135 10.95 0.12 8.07
N GLN A 136 10.84 -0.79 7.11
CA GLN A 136 11.96 -1.56 6.56
C GLN A 136 12.67 -0.80 5.43
N TYR A 137 11.91 -0.06 4.62
CA TYR A 137 12.42 0.65 3.44
C TYR A 137 12.12 2.16 3.42
N PRO A 138 12.37 2.92 4.50
CA PRO A 138 11.96 4.33 4.59
C PRO A 138 12.63 5.24 3.55
N ASP A 139 13.81 4.87 3.04
CA ASP A 139 14.49 5.63 1.99
C ASP A 139 13.87 5.42 0.60
N ILE A 140 13.18 4.29 0.36
CA ILE A 140 12.37 4.07 -0.84
C ILE A 140 11.13 4.98 -0.78
N VAL A 141 10.44 5.03 0.37
CA VAL A 141 9.27 5.92 0.56
C VAL A 141 9.63 7.40 0.42
N LYS A 142 10.79 7.82 0.93
CA LYS A 142 11.31 9.19 0.67
C LYS A 142 11.58 9.43 -0.81
N ARG A 143 12.09 8.42 -1.54
CA ARG A 143 12.33 8.49 -2.99
C ARG A 143 11.01 8.61 -3.77
N GLU A 144 9.98 7.86 -3.40
CA GLU A 144 8.64 7.96 -4.00
C GLU A 144 8.11 9.41 -3.95
N VAL A 145 8.18 10.04 -2.78
CA VAL A 145 7.80 11.46 -2.60
C VAL A 145 8.69 12.39 -3.42
N ALA A 146 10.02 12.20 -3.37
CA ALA A 146 10.99 13.06 -4.05
C ALA A 146 10.89 12.99 -5.59
N GLU A 147 10.44 11.87 -6.15
CA GLU A 147 10.21 11.67 -7.59
C GLU A 147 8.78 12.05 -8.03
N GLY A 148 7.95 12.56 -7.11
CA GLY A 148 6.64 13.14 -7.42
C GLY A 148 5.52 12.12 -7.56
N HIS A 149 5.61 11.00 -6.83
CA HIS A 149 4.55 10.01 -6.72
C HIS A 149 3.60 10.32 -5.56
N HIS A 150 2.39 9.79 -5.65
CA HIS A 150 1.38 9.92 -4.60
C HIS A 150 1.50 8.75 -3.62
N LEU A 151 1.38 9.02 -2.32
CA LEU A 151 1.37 7.97 -1.31
C LEU A 151 -0.05 7.79 -0.75
N ALA A 152 -0.45 6.54 -0.54
CA ALA A 152 -1.69 6.14 0.09
C ALA A 152 -1.42 4.96 1.04
N SER A 153 -2.38 4.61 1.91
CA SER A 153 -2.21 3.56 2.91
C SER A 153 -2.77 2.22 2.46
N HIS A 154 -2.09 1.13 2.81
CA HIS A 154 -2.56 -0.25 2.64
C HIS A 154 -2.48 -1.04 3.95
N THR A 155 -2.97 -0.42 5.04
CA THR A 155 -2.94 -0.94 6.42
C THR A 155 -1.51 -1.19 6.94
N TRP A 156 -1.37 -1.78 8.14
CA TRP A 156 -0.07 -2.12 8.74
C TRP A 156 0.38 -3.51 8.35
N SER A 157 -0.56 -4.48 8.33
CA SER A 157 -0.28 -5.91 8.23
C SER A 157 -0.94 -6.61 7.04
N HIS A 158 -1.60 -5.87 6.14
CA HIS A 158 -2.37 -6.39 5.01
C HIS A 158 -3.52 -7.35 5.42
N HIS A 159 -4.07 -7.21 6.64
CA HIS A 159 -5.26 -7.99 7.03
C HIS A 159 -6.56 -7.46 6.39
N ALA A 160 -7.44 -8.39 6.02
CA ALA A 160 -8.77 -8.13 5.47
C ALA A 160 -9.65 -7.38 6.50
N LEU A 161 -9.99 -6.11 6.22
CA LEU A 161 -10.48 -5.20 7.27
C LEU A 161 -11.84 -5.57 7.85
N THR A 162 -12.69 -6.29 7.12
CA THR A 162 -13.98 -6.74 7.65
C THR A 162 -13.84 -7.84 8.71
N THR A 163 -12.68 -8.51 8.80
CA THR A 163 -12.36 -9.51 9.84
C THR A 163 -11.93 -8.89 11.17
N LEU A 164 -11.54 -7.63 11.15
CA LEU A 164 -10.96 -6.93 12.29
C LEU A 164 -12.04 -6.18 13.08
N THR A 165 -11.85 -6.04 14.40
CA THR A 165 -12.67 -5.12 15.21
C THR A 165 -12.40 -3.67 14.83
N ASN A 166 -13.26 -2.74 15.25
CA ASN A 166 -13.07 -1.32 14.95
C ASN A 166 -11.75 -0.78 15.53
N GLU A 167 -11.36 -1.28 16.70
CA GLU A 167 -10.11 -0.92 17.40
C GLU A 167 -8.88 -1.46 16.67
N GLN A 168 -8.97 -2.66 16.10
CA GLN A 168 -7.92 -3.24 15.25
C GLN A 168 -7.77 -2.45 13.95
N ILE A 169 -8.86 -2.06 13.27
CA ILE A 169 -8.83 -1.18 12.10
C ILE A 169 -8.17 0.16 12.44
N VAL A 170 -8.50 0.76 13.59
CA VAL A 170 -7.81 1.97 14.08
C VAL A 170 -6.31 1.73 14.26
N ALA A 171 -5.92 0.59 14.85
CA ALA A 171 -4.52 0.27 15.09
C ALA A 171 -3.73 0.09 13.77
N GLU A 172 -4.27 -0.69 12.82
CA GLU A 172 -3.74 -0.85 11.46
C GLU A 172 -3.45 0.50 10.79
N MET A 173 -4.46 1.37 10.72
CA MET A 173 -4.33 2.64 10.00
C MET A 173 -3.43 3.66 10.71
N LYS A 174 -3.45 3.71 12.05
CA LYS A 174 -2.68 4.70 12.83
C LYS A 174 -1.20 4.32 12.97
N TRP A 175 -0.86 3.03 12.95
CA TRP A 175 0.54 2.61 12.88
C TRP A 175 1.17 2.87 11.50
N THR A 176 0.42 2.67 10.41
CA THR A 176 0.88 3.05 9.07
C THR A 176 0.98 4.57 8.91
N GLU A 177 0.02 5.34 9.43
CA GLU A 177 0.14 6.80 9.50
C GLU A 177 1.41 7.22 10.24
N LYS A 178 1.72 6.61 11.39
CA LYS A 178 2.94 6.89 12.14
C LYS A 178 4.20 6.55 11.35
N ALA A 179 4.27 5.38 10.70
CA ALA A 179 5.44 4.99 9.91
C ALA A 179 5.70 5.95 8.74
N VAL A 180 4.65 6.34 8.00
CA VAL A 180 4.79 7.30 6.89
C VAL A 180 5.12 8.71 7.38
N MET A 181 4.50 9.17 8.48
CA MET A 181 4.86 10.44 9.13
C MET A 181 6.33 10.43 9.58
N ASP A 182 6.80 9.33 10.16
CA ASP A 182 8.20 9.18 10.59
C ASP A 182 9.16 9.09 9.39
N ALA A 183 8.77 8.49 8.27
CA ALA A 183 9.60 8.41 7.07
C ALA A 183 9.66 9.74 6.27
N THR A 184 8.55 10.49 6.20
CA THR A 184 8.35 11.57 5.20
C THR A 184 7.81 12.89 5.74
N GLY A 185 7.22 12.91 6.94
CA GLY A 185 6.45 14.05 7.45
C GLY A 185 5.02 14.20 6.90
N LEU A 186 4.55 13.24 6.09
CA LEU A 186 3.22 13.27 5.46
C LEU A 186 2.17 12.47 6.23
N ARG A 187 0.91 12.90 6.15
CA ARG A 187 -0.27 12.17 6.68
C ARG A 187 -1.17 11.72 5.54
N LEU A 188 -1.36 10.42 5.41
CA LEU A 188 -2.07 9.81 4.29
C LEU A 188 -3.57 10.12 4.34
N LYS A 189 -4.14 10.56 3.21
CA LYS A 189 -5.57 10.85 3.05
C LYS A 189 -6.31 9.72 2.35
N TYR A 190 -5.65 9.05 1.41
CA TYR A 190 -6.19 7.94 0.65
C TYR A 190 -5.71 6.61 1.21
N MET A 191 -6.53 5.58 1.09
CA MET A 191 -6.16 4.21 1.40
C MET A 191 -6.86 3.24 0.46
N ARG A 192 -6.33 2.03 0.33
CA ARG A 192 -7.00 0.91 -0.33
C ARG A 192 -7.20 -0.21 0.68
N PRO A 193 -8.38 -0.82 0.78
CA PRO A 193 -8.60 -2.01 1.59
C PRO A 193 -7.82 -3.21 1.01
N PRO A 194 -7.01 -3.93 1.81
CA PRO A 194 -6.47 -5.24 1.44
C PRO A 194 -7.57 -6.14 0.87
N TYR A 195 -7.28 -6.82 -0.23
CA TYR A 195 -8.23 -7.67 -0.97
C TYR A 195 -9.51 -6.97 -1.50
N GLY A 196 -9.60 -5.63 -1.46
CA GLY A 196 -10.88 -4.92 -1.68
C GLY A 196 -11.93 -5.24 -0.60
N ASP A 197 -11.51 -5.73 0.58
CA ASP A 197 -12.39 -6.17 1.65
C ASP A 197 -12.87 -4.97 2.51
N ILE A 198 -13.95 -4.35 2.04
CA ILE A 198 -14.57 -3.19 2.69
C ILE A 198 -16.09 -3.36 2.79
N ASN A 199 -16.64 -2.96 3.93
CA ASN A 199 -18.07 -2.91 4.20
C ASN A 199 -18.44 -1.62 4.93
N ASN A 200 -19.73 -1.37 5.17
CA ASN A 200 -20.19 -0.12 5.81
C ASN A 200 -19.62 0.14 7.22
N ARG A 201 -19.27 -0.89 7.99
CA ARG A 201 -18.56 -0.73 9.28
C ARG A 201 -17.12 -0.28 9.06
N VAL A 202 -16.40 -0.90 8.11
CA VAL A 202 -15.04 -0.51 7.76
C VAL A 202 -15.01 0.94 7.24
N ARG A 203 -15.91 1.31 6.32
CA ARG A 203 -16.08 2.70 5.83
C ARG A 203 -16.27 3.69 6.97
N PHE A 204 -17.16 3.39 7.92
CA PHE A 204 -17.40 4.26 9.07
C PHE A 204 -16.10 4.54 9.86
N VAL A 205 -15.31 3.52 10.17
CA VAL A 205 -14.04 3.68 10.90
C VAL A 205 -13.03 4.48 10.08
N LEU A 206 -12.88 4.18 8.78
CA LEU A 206 -11.98 4.89 7.89
C LEU A 206 -12.35 6.38 7.75
N ARG A 207 -13.65 6.71 7.64
CA ARG A 207 -14.15 8.09 7.60
C ARG A 207 -13.87 8.84 8.91
N LYS A 208 -14.05 8.19 10.08
CA LYS A 208 -13.67 8.76 11.40
C LYS A 208 -12.17 9.04 11.54
N LEU A 209 -11.34 8.32 10.80
CA LEU A 209 -9.88 8.49 10.71
C LEU A 209 -9.45 9.48 9.59
N GLY A 210 -10.39 10.07 8.84
CA GLY A 210 -10.12 11.00 7.75
C GLY A 210 -9.66 10.34 6.43
N TYR A 211 -9.79 9.02 6.30
CA TYR A 211 -9.38 8.29 5.10
C TYR A 211 -10.45 8.23 4.01
N ILE A 212 -9.98 8.16 2.77
CA ILE A 212 -10.78 7.92 1.57
C ILE A 212 -10.38 6.56 0.96
N PRO A 213 -11.29 5.55 0.97
CA PRO A 213 -11.09 4.30 0.25
C PRO A 213 -11.02 4.50 -1.27
N VAL A 214 -10.09 3.79 -1.90
CA VAL A 214 -9.84 3.78 -3.33
C VAL A 214 -9.61 2.34 -3.78
N ASP A 215 -10.55 1.76 -4.49
CA ASP A 215 -10.42 0.42 -5.07
C ASP A 215 -9.91 0.51 -6.51
N TRP A 216 -10.16 -0.50 -7.34
CA TRP A 216 -9.88 -0.48 -8.78
C TRP A 216 -11.18 -0.50 -9.60
N THR A 217 -11.10 -0.27 -10.91
CA THR A 217 -12.31 -0.14 -11.76
C THR A 217 -12.84 -1.51 -12.20
N GLY A 218 -13.26 -2.33 -11.22
CA GLY A 218 -13.81 -3.67 -11.42
C GLY A 218 -12.80 -4.70 -11.92
N ASP A 219 -13.17 -5.97 -11.87
CA ASP A 219 -12.30 -7.13 -12.15
C ASP A 219 -11.56 -7.06 -13.50
N GLN A 220 -12.12 -6.39 -14.51
CA GLN A 220 -11.42 -6.22 -15.79
C GLN A 220 -10.13 -5.38 -15.68
N PHE A 221 -9.98 -4.57 -14.64
CA PHE A 221 -8.76 -3.81 -14.34
C PHE A 221 -8.03 -4.33 -13.07
N ASP A 222 -8.31 -5.57 -12.66
CA ASP A 222 -7.35 -6.39 -11.90
C ASP A 222 -6.41 -7.08 -12.89
N THR A 223 -5.12 -6.76 -12.84
CA THR A 223 -4.13 -7.35 -13.76
C THR A 223 -3.84 -8.83 -13.46
N ASN A 224 -4.13 -9.30 -12.24
CA ASN A 224 -3.70 -10.60 -11.73
C ASN A 224 -2.16 -10.79 -11.75
N ASP A 225 -1.41 -9.68 -11.70
CA ASP A 225 0.06 -9.68 -11.64
C ASP A 225 0.62 -10.31 -10.36
N TRP A 226 -0.08 -10.21 -9.22
CA TRP A 226 0.22 -10.92 -7.96
C TRP A 226 0.40 -12.45 -8.11
N ARG A 227 -0.05 -13.03 -9.23
CA ARG A 227 0.18 -14.44 -9.57
C ARG A 227 1.54 -14.70 -10.21
N GLN A 228 2.37 -13.69 -10.47
CA GLN A 228 3.74 -13.88 -10.96
C GLN A 228 4.62 -14.49 -9.86
N PRO A 229 5.65 -15.29 -10.23
CA PRO A 229 5.94 -15.84 -11.55
C PRO A 229 5.11 -17.11 -11.88
N GLY A 230 4.11 -17.46 -11.07
CA GLY A 230 3.28 -18.67 -11.22
C GLY A 230 2.27 -18.63 -12.38
N MET A 231 1.89 -17.45 -12.86
CA MET A 231 1.10 -17.24 -14.08
C MET A 231 2.02 -16.79 -15.22
N PRO A 232 1.87 -17.27 -16.47
CA PRO A 232 2.62 -16.74 -17.60
C PRO A 232 2.36 -15.24 -17.80
N GLU A 233 3.41 -14.44 -17.88
CA GLU A 233 3.37 -12.98 -18.07
C GLU A 233 2.46 -12.55 -19.25
N ALA A 234 2.49 -13.31 -20.35
CA ALA A 234 1.64 -13.09 -21.52
C ALA A 234 0.13 -13.19 -21.21
N THR A 235 -0.27 -13.96 -20.20
CA THR A 235 -1.66 -14.05 -19.73
C THR A 235 -2.10 -12.76 -19.05
N VAL A 236 -1.25 -12.19 -18.18
CA VAL A 236 -1.51 -10.88 -17.55
C VAL A 236 -1.59 -9.78 -18.62
N ILE A 237 -0.58 -9.72 -19.50
CA ILE A 237 -0.51 -8.73 -20.58
C ILE A 237 -1.74 -8.82 -21.50
N SER A 238 -2.15 -10.02 -21.92
CA SER A 238 -3.32 -10.18 -22.80
C SER A 238 -4.64 -9.87 -22.10
N THR A 239 -4.78 -10.18 -20.81
CA THR A 239 -5.96 -9.82 -20.00
C THR A 239 -6.10 -8.30 -19.91
N PHE A 240 -5.05 -7.59 -19.47
CA PHE A 240 -5.06 -6.13 -19.41
C PHE A 240 -5.27 -5.49 -20.79
N THR A 241 -4.62 -6.03 -21.85
CA THR A 241 -4.78 -5.55 -23.23
C THR A 241 -6.25 -5.58 -23.67
N LYS A 242 -6.96 -6.68 -23.40
CA LYS A 242 -8.38 -6.85 -23.75
C LYS A 242 -9.28 -5.83 -23.04
N SER A 243 -9.04 -5.59 -21.76
CA SER A 243 -9.78 -4.60 -20.97
C SER A 243 -9.52 -3.18 -21.47
N LEU A 244 -8.25 -2.86 -21.76
CA LEU A 244 -7.82 -1.58 -22.29
C LEU A 244 -8.39 -1.31 -23.69
N ASP A 245 -8.42 -2.31 -24.58
CA ASP A 245 -9.05 -2.21 -25.92
C ASP A 245 -10.57 -2.01 -25.81
N THR A 246 -11.22 -2.69 -24.87
CA THR A 246 -12.66 -2.51 -24.59
C THR A 246 -12.94 -1.07 -24.14
N TYR A 247 -12.15 -0.54 -23.22
CA TYR A 247 -12.24 0.84 -22.75
C TYR A 247 -11.94 1.87 -23.85
N VAL A 248 -10.94 1.61 -24.70
CA VAL A 248 -10.57 2.48 -25.83
C VAL A 248 -11.62 2.52 -26.95
N ASN A 249 -12.47 1.50 -27.05
CA ASN A 249 -13.63 1.50 -27.95
C ASN A 249 -14.89 2.10 -27.30
N GLY A 250 -14.86 2.37 -25.99
CA GLY A 250 -15.94 3.04 -25.25
C GLY A 250 -15.88 4.57 -25.29
N THR A 251 -16.81 5.21 -24.55
CA THR A 251 -16.97 6.68 -24.53
C THR A 251 -15.81 7.43 -23.90
N LYS A 252 -15.00 6.78 -23.03
CA LYS A 252 -13.90 7.37 -22.26
C LYS A 252 -14.27 8.62 -21.44
N ALA A 253 -15.56 8.78 -21.14
CA ALA A 253 -16.09 9.92 -20.37
C ALA A 253 -15.61 9.96 -18.90
N LYS A 254 -15.09 8.83 -18.41
CA LYS A 254 -14.38 8.66 -17.15
C LYS A 254 -13.08 7.89 -17.42
N GLY A 255 -12.18 7.92 -16.44
CA GLY A 255 -10.97 7.12 -16.43
C GLY A 255 -11.21 5.72 -15.85
N PHE A 256 -10.13 5.03 -15.52
CA PHE A 256 -10.14 3.79 -14.75
C PHE A 256 -8.95 3.76 -13.78
N TYR A 257 -9.07 3.00 -12.70
CA TYR A 257 -7.98 2.59 -11.82
C TYR A 257 -7.61 1.14 -12.11
N CYS A 258 -6.31 0.83 -12.14
CA CYS A 258 -5.80 -0.52 -12.37
C CYS A 258 -5.11 -1.02 -11.11
N LEU A 259 -5.42 -2.25 -10.70
CA LEU A 259 -4.71 -2.95 -9.62
C LEU A 259 -3.46 -3.62 -10.19
N GLU A 260 -2.31 -3.18 -9.70
CA GLU A 260 -0.97 -3.71 -9.94
C GLU A 260 -0.23 -3.72 -8.59
N HIS A 261 0.84 -4.51 -8.47
CA HIS A 261 1.65 -4.66 -7.26
C HIS A 261 3.14 -4.44 -7.60
N ASP A 262 3.94 -4.01 -6.64
CA ASP A 262 5.38 -3.83 -6.82
C ASP A 262 6.23 -4.65 -5.83
N VAL A 263 5.70 -5.76 -5.33
CA VAL A 263 6.32 -6.60 -4.29
C VAL A 263 7.55 -7.35 -4.77
N ASN A 264 7.61 -7.75 -6.03
CA ASN A 264 8.74 -8.48 -6.59
C ASN A 264 9.09 -8.06 -8.03
N GLN A 265 10.26 -8.51 -8.49
CA GLN A 265 10.82 -8.07 -9.78
C GLN A 265 10.00 -8.59 -11.00
N ALA A 266 9.21 -9.65 -10.87
CA ALA A 266 8.34 -10.14 -11.93
C ALA A 266 7.12 -9.22 -12.12
N ASP A 267 6.49 -8.76 -11.04
CA ASP A 267 5.37 -7.80 -11.09
C ASP A 267 5.84 -6.47 -11.70
N VAL A 268 7.00 -5.97 -11.25
CA VAL A 268 7.63 -4.78 -11.85
C VAL A 268 7.92 -4.99 -13.34
N THR A 269 8.33 -6.20 -13.76
CA THR A 269 8.54 -6.52 -15.19
C THR A 269 7.22 -6.54 -15.98
N VAL A 270 6.12 -6.97 -15.36
CA VAL A 270 4.77 -6.86 -15.93
C VAL A 270 4.39 -5.39 -16.10
N ALA A 271 4.47 -4.57 -15.05
CA ALA A 271 4.11 -3.15 -15.09
C ALA A 271 4.87 -2.38 -16.19
N GLN A 272 6.18 -2.66 -16.35
CA GLN A 272 7.02 -2.13 -17.43
C GLN A 272 6.55 -2.50 -18.86
N LYS A 273 5.70 -3.52 -18.99
CA LYS A 273 5.09 -3.97 -20.26
C LYS A 273 3.62 -3.51 -20.39
N LEU A 274 2.90 -3.27 -19.29
CA LEU A 274 1.54 -2.73 -19.32
C LEU A 274 1.52 -1.24 -19.65
N ILE A 275 2.39 -0.43 -19.02
CA ILE A 275 2.44 1.03 -19.20
C ILE A 275 2.56 1.45 -20.69
N PRO A 276 3.44 0.85 -21.52
CA PRO A 276 3.53 1.15 -22.94
C PRO A 276 2.22 0.91 -23.73
N LEU A 277 1.38 -0.03 -23.30
CA LEU A 277 0.11 -0.33 -23.98
C LEU A 277 -0.90 0.83 -23.83
N GLY A 278 -0.91 1.48 -22.66
CA GLY A 278 -1.69 2.69 -22.40
C GLY A 278 -1.18 3.89 -23.19
N ILE A 279 0.14 4.09 -23.19
CA ILE A 279 0.80 5.18 -23.94
C ILE A 279 0.54 5.05 -25.45
N ALA A 280 0.71 3.84 -26.02
CA ALA A 280 0.44 3.58 -27.44
C ALA A 280 -1.02 3.88 -27.85
N ARG A 281 -1.96 3.70 -26.92
CA ARG A 281 -3.39 3.99 -27.10
C ARG A 281 -3.78 5.43 -26.75
N LYS A 282 -2.81 6.30 -26.42
CA LYS A 282 -3.00 7.70 -26.04
C LYS A 282 -3.92 7.87 -24.82
N ILE A 283 -3.81 6.95 -23.86
CA ILE A 283 -4.41 7.10 -22.54
C ILE A 283 -3.51 8.02 -21.70
N ASN A 284 -4.09 8.99 -21.00
CA ASN A 284 -3.34 9.79 -20.03
C ASN A 284 -3.03 8.92 -18.81
N ILE A 285 -1.84 9.03 -18.22
CA ILE A 285 -1.52 8.32 -16.97
C ILE A 285 -1.40 9.34 -15.84
N ALA A 286 -1.96 9.02 -14.68
CA ALA A 286 -1.92 9.86 -13.49
C ALA A 286 -1.91 9.03 -12.20
N SER A 287 -1.54 9.66 -11.09
CA SER A 287 -1.84 9.16 -9.75
C SER A 287 -3.32 9.32 -9.39
N VAL A 288 -3.76 8.73 -8.27
CA VAL A 288 -5.10 8.92 -7.68
C VAL A 288 -5.36 10.40 -7.41
N ALA A 289 -4.44 11.10 -6.73
CA ALA A 289 -4.52 12.55 -6.53
C ALA A 289 -4.66 13.31 -7.86
N GLY A 290 -3.95 12.85 -8.90
CA GLY A 290 -4.13 13.32 -10.27
C GLY A 290 -5.57 13.12 -10.77
N CYS A 291 -6.05 11.88 -10.86
CA CYS A 291 -7.41 11.50 -11.26
C CYS A 291 -8.49 12.32 -10.56
N GLU A 292 -8.38 12.51 -9.25
CA GLU A 292 -9.37 13.22 -8.44
C GLU A 292 -9.19 14.75 -8.42
N LYS A 293 -8.13 15.24 -9.10
CA LYS A 293 -7.74 16.66 -9.15
C LYS A 293 -7.49 17.26 -7.77
N ASP A 294 -7.03 16.43 -6.84
CA ASP A 294 -6.76 16.83 -5.47
C ASP A 294 -5.39 17.52 -5.38
N ALA A 295 -5.42 18.82 -5.12
CA ALA A 295 -4.21 19.63 -4.89
C ALA A 295 -3.66 19.48 -3.46
N GLN A 296 -4.38 18.82 -2.55
CA GLN A 296 -3.97 18.54 -1.16
C GLN A 296 -4.30 17.08 -0.79
N PRO A 297 -3.58 16.10 -1.39
CA PRO A 297 -3.84 14.66 -1.22
C PRO A 297 -3.33 14.08 0.11
N TYR A 298 -3.02 14.93 1.08
CA TYR A 298 -2.57 14.58 2.42
C TYR A 298 -3.43 15.30 3.45
N GLN A 299 -3.61 14.70 4.63
CA GLN A 299 -4.45 15.30 5.67
C GLN A 299 -3.78 16.59 6.22
N LEU A 300 -4.57 17.65 6.36
CA LEU A 300 -4.08 18.91 6.93
C LEU A 300 -3.81 18.75 8.44
N GLY A 301 -2.67 19.29 8.89
CA GLY A 301 -2.24 19.23 10.29
C GLY A 301 -0.74 19.00 10.41
N GLY A 302 0.04 20.08 10.24
CA GLY A 302 1.50 20.03 10.36
C GLY A 302 1.96 19.85 11.81
N THR A 303 2.84 18.88 12.05
CA THR A 303 3.74 18.81 13.22
C THR A 303 3.11 18.93 14.61
N ALA A 304 1.87 18.51 14.81
CA ALA A 304 1.51 17.94 16.11
C ALA A 304 2.21 16.57 16.18
N PRO A 305 3.22 16.36 17.04
CA PRO A 305 3.69 15.01 17.28
C PRO A 305 2.50 14.21 17.83
N MET A 306 2.19 13.08 17.20
CA MET A 306 1.41 12.02 17.82
C MET A 306 1.99 11.82 19.23
N PRO A 307 1.22 12.00 20.32
CA PRO A 307 1.78 12.21 21.64
C PRO A 307 2.78 11.11 22.03
N SER A 308 4.07 11.43 21.94
CA SER A 308 5.10 10.55 22.46
C SER A 308 4.94 10.54 23.96
N LEU A 309 4.71 9.34 24.51
CA LEU A 309 4.50 9.16 25.94
C LEU A 309 5.67 9.79 26.71
N PRO A 310 5.42 10.67 27.70
CA PRO A 310 6.48 11.26 28.50
C PRO A 310 7.10 10.17 29.40
N GLY A 311 8.11 9.46 28.89
CA GLY A 311 8.57 8.19 29.48
C GLY A 311 10.06 7.87 29.41
N THR A 312 10.87 8.54 28.58
CA THR A 312 12.34 8.37 28.57
C THR A 312 13.04 9.72 28.42
N LYS A 313 13.43 10.30 29.56
CA LYS A 313 14.22 11.54 29.61
C LYS A 313 15.66 11.24 29.18
N PRO A 314 16.19 11.80 28.08
CA PRO A 314 17.62 11.78 27.83
C PRO A 314 18.28 12.64 28.89
N THR A 315 19.19 12.07 29.69
CA THR A 315 20.01 12.85 30.61
C THR A 315 20.97 13.70 29.80
N GLY A 316 20.66 14.99 29.69
CA GLY A 316 21.54 15.96 29.05
C GLY A 316 22.87 16.05 29.81
N GLY A 317 23.95 15.62 29.16
CA GLY A 317 25.32 15.87 29.57
C GLY A 317 26.01 16.73 28.50
N ALA A 318 26.25 18.00 28.80
CA ALA A 318 27.07 18.86 27.95
C ALA A 318 28.55 18.47 28.12
N GLY A 319 29.23 18.18 27.01
CA GLY A 319 30.64 17.85 26.99
C GLY A 319 31.21 17.92 25.58
N SER A 320 31.97 18.97 25.27
CA SER A 320 32.73 19.10 24.02
C SER A 320 33.96 18.17 24.01
N PRO A 321 34.50 17.83 22.82
CA PRO A 321 35.26 16.59 22.65
C PRO A 321 36.76 16.71 22.89
N SER A 322 37.39 15.60 23.28
CA SER A 322 38.85 15.45 23.25
C SER A 322 39.30 13.99 23.08
N GLY A 323 39.86 13.67 21.91
CA GLY A 323 41.05 12.82 21.79
C GLY A 323 40.95 11.28 21.80
N ALA A 324 41.63 10.69 20.81
CA ALA A 324 42.36 9.41 20.85
C ALA A 324 41.61 8.05 20.80
N ASN A 325 41.74 7.40 19.64
CA ASN A 325 42.09 5.98 19.50
C ASN A 325 43.60 5.81 19.86
N PRO A 326 44.21 4.62 20.14
CA PRO A 326 43.81 3.28 19.66
C PRO A 326 43.96 2.10 20.66
N SER A 327 43.48 0.91 20.24
CA SER A 327 44.17 -0.41 20.28
C SER A 327 43.20 -1.59 20.51
N GLY A 328 43.32 -2.66 19.71
CA GLY A 328 42.91 -4.03 20.09
C GLY A 328 44.15 -4.86 20.45
N PRO A 329 44.14 -6.21 20.32
CA PRO A 329 43.00 -7.14 20.16
C PRO A 329 43.02 -8.28 21.21
N THR A 330 42.03 -9.18 21.23
CA THR A 330 42.22 -10.53 21.82
C THR A 330 41.39 -11.59 21.09
N ILE A 331 42.05 -12.71 20.78
CA ILE A 331 41.52 -13.93 20.13
C ILE A 331 41.17 -14.95 21.21
N ILE A 332 40.03 -15.65 21.11
CA ILE A 332 39.89 -17.07 21.50
C ILE A 332 39.11 -17.82 20.41
N ASN A 333 39.39 -19.12 20.26
CA ASN A 333 39.13 -19.96 19.09
C ASN A 333 38.38 -21.27 19.47
N GLY A 334 37.70 -21.89 18.51
CA GLY A 334 37.19 -23.27 18.56
C GLY A 334 35.66 -23.41 18.66
N GLY A 335 34.96 -24.29 17.91
CA GLY A 335 35.38 -25.07 16.73
C GLY A 335 34.59 -26.37 16.53
N LYS A 336 34.22 -26.69 15.26
CA LYS A 336 33.77 -28.02 14.73
C LYS A 336 32.45 -28.61 15.31
N THR A 337 31.60 -29.42 14.64
CA THR A 337 31.73 -30.22 13.38
C THR A 337 30.36 -30.70 12.81
N SER A 338 30.26 -30.83 11.47
CA SER A 338 29.61 -31.90 10.64
C SER A 338 28.12 -32.36 10.74
N GLY A 339 27.50 -32.56 9.55
CA GLY A 339 26.43 -33.54 9.25
C GLY A 339 25.18 -32.93 8.53
N SER A 340 24.94 -33.06 7.21
CA SER A 340 24.59 -34.23 6.36
C SER A 340 23.17 -34.81 6.61
N ALA A 341 22.35 -35.27 5.65
CA ALA A 341 22.08 -35.01 4.20
C ALA A 341 20.88 -35.89 3.74
N GLY A 342 20.23 -35.60 2.60
CA GLY A 342 19.17 -36.41 1.94
C GLY A 342 17.81 -35.69 1.86
N GLN A 343 17.07 -35.55 0.73
CA GLN A 343 16.82 -36.39 -0.46
C GLN A 343 16.29 -37.81 -0.12
N THR A 344 15.31 -38.41 -0.81
CA THR A 344 14.46 -38.06 -2.00
C THR A 344 12.95 -38.05 -1.58
N ALA A 345 11.87 -38.09 -2.38
CA ALA A 345 11.61 -38.31 -3.81
C ALA A 345 10.27 -37.63 -4.26
N ALA A 346 9.76 -37.96 -5.45
CA ALA A 346 8.45 -37.55 -5.98
C ALA A 346 7.61 -38.75 -6.47
N ALA A 347 6.29 -38.58 -6.59
CA ALA A 347 5.39 -39.44 -7.37
C ALA A 347 4.21 -38.61 -7.92
N ALA A 348 3.70 -38.96 -9.10
CA ALA A 348 2.74 -38.16 -9.87
C ALA A 348 1.39 -38.87 -10.05
N GLY A 349 0.34 -38.13 -10.43
CA GLY A 349 -0.78 -38.73 -11.16
C GLY A 349 -2.17 -38.11 -11.01
N PHE A 350 -2.62 -37.47 -12.09
CA PHE A 350 -4.02 -37.34 -12.55
C PHE A 350 -4.92 -36.20 -12.07
N VAL A 351 -5.85 -35.89 -12.99
CA VAL A 351 -6.53 -34.60 -13.18
C VAL A 351 -7.99 -34.71 -12.76
N THR A 352 -8.48 -33.74 -11.99
CA THR A 352 -9.88 -33.28 -12.05
C THR A 352 -9.92 -31.76 -11.87
N ALA A 353 -10.74 -31.09 -12.67
CA ALA A 353 -10.95 -29.65 -12.55
C ALA A 353 -11.96 -29.38 -11.43
N ALA A 354 -11.55 -28.67 -10.39
CA ALA A 354 -12.42 -28.21 -9.32
C ALA A 354 -12.05 -26.78 -8.91
N VAL A 355 -13.06 -25.94 -8.73
CA VAL A 355 -12.91 -24.58 -8.21
C VAL A 355 -12.51 -24.68 -6.74
N ALA A 356 -11.32 -24.18 -6.39
CA ALA A 356 -10.82 -24.18 -5.02
C ALA A 356 -10.27 -22.80 -4.66
N ALA A 357 -10.81 -22.22 -3.59
CA ALA A 357 -10.18 -21.10 -2.90
C ALA A 357 -8.87 -21.58 -2.28
N VAL A 358 -7.79 -20.83 -2.46
CA VAL A 358 -6.48 -21.14 -1.88
C VAL A 358 -6.12 -20.02 -0.92
N ALA A 359 -6.01 -20.36 0.36
CA ALA A 359 -5.51 -19.46 1.39
C ALA A 359 -4.05 -19.10 1.10
N GLY A 360 -3.69 -17.82 1.27
CA GLY A 360 -2.33 -17.34 1.08
C GLY A 360 -1.35 -18.02 2.04
N ALA A 361 -0.31 -18.65 1.51
CA ALA A 361 0.78 -19.19 2.31
C ALA A 361 1.79 -18.07 2.63
N ILE A 362 2.06 -17.91 3.93
CA ILE A 362 3.04 -16.98 4.49
C ILE A 362 4.44 -17.30 3.95
N PHE A 363 5.17 -16.26 3.53
CA PHE A 363 6.64 -16.30 3.43
C PHE A 363 7.26 -15.22 4.30
N ALA A 364 8.38 -15.57 4.92
CA ALA A 364 9.20 -14.76 5.82
C ALA A 364 10.50 -14.32 5.12
#